data_AF-A0A2V6FRB8-F1
#
_entry.id   AF-A0A2V6FRB8-F1
#
_cell.length_a   1.000
_cell.length_b   1.000
_cell.length_c   1.000
_cell.angle_alpha   90.00
_cell.angle_beta   90.00
_cell.angle_gamma   90.00
#
_symmetry.space_group_name_H-M   'P 1'
#
loop_
_entity.id
_entity.type
_entity.pdbx_description
1 polymer ?
#
loop_
_entity_poly.entity_id
_entity_poly.type
_entity_poly.pdbx_seq_one_letter_code
_entity_poly.pdbx_strand_id
1 'polypeptide(L)'
;MIRKEDCQKVIRAFRAKHGIDATDENVIATVHLMNAHGLDVHAALDQSSRSGNDRGVDAWYYHEPDNELTIYQSKLTESKALCLRGLNDLDTARQWIEQIVLEGTVDSIPNDNHCLFNLYTKLSSVRGSIKKIRFVILSLFDRNEIEDCSEYQEFETILVKSQLNHHVRDVLNGKLVLDASEYNLERSVAVEPKVYPINKIPNAQVDLRRNAHLDLAYIPLDSLVQLYRQRGNVLFDKNVRLSLLGTKEARERLLHPMEETLDAVTSGKLSPNIFPFYHVGITISATSAGADGENLLNLEAPSIINGCQTITIANEYLKKLEKQKNDAGIELFRQIKVIAKVVVGTRDDELKEITNCNNRQKPN
;
A
#
# COMPACT_ATOMS: atom_id res chain seq x y z
N MET A 1 -14.16 18.92 -20.72
CA MET A 1 -14.64 17.57 -21.04
C MET A 1 -13.58 16.71 -21.72
N ILE A 2 -12.93 15.91 -20.90
CA ILE A 2 -12.02 14.83 -21.25
C ILE A 2 -12.78 13.66 -21.89
N ARG A 3 -12.23 13.08 -22.96
CA ARG A 3 -12.87 11.91 -23.62
C ARG A 3 -12.37 10.61 -23.02
N LYS A 4 -13.26 9.62 -22.91
CA LYS A 4 -12.94 8.28 -22.41
C LYS A 4 -11.76 7.63 -23.15
N GLU A 5 -11.69 7.82 -24.46
CA GLU A 5 -10.61 7.30 -25.31
C GLU A 5 -9.23 7.83 -24.91
N ASP A 6 -9.16 9.09 -24.48
CA ASP A 6 -7.90 9.72 -24.09
C ASP A 6 -7.42 9.15 -22.73
N CYS A 7 -8.33 8.90 -21.78
CA CYS A 7 -8.03 8.15 -20.57
C CYS A 7 -7.54 6.72 -20.88
N GLN A 8 -8.22 6.01 -21.79
CA GLN A 8 -7.85 4.64 -22.16
C GLN A 8 -6.46 4.53 -22.79
N LYS A 9 -6.04 5.51 -23.60
CA LYS A 9 -4.67 5.56 -24.14
C LYS A 9 -3.65 5.66 -23.01
N VAL A 10 -3.88 6.53 -22.04
CA VAL A 10 -2.99 6.72 -20.88
C VAL A 10 -2.94 5.45 -20.01
N ILE A 11 -4.10 4.84 -19.72
CA ILE A 11 -4.20 3.57 -18.97
C ILE A 11 -3.36 2.47 -19.63
N ARG A 12 -3.51 2.26 -20.95
CA ARG A 12 -2.77 1.21 -21.68
C ARG A 12 -1.26 1.44 -21.62
N ALA A 13 -0.81 2.69 -21.82
CA ALA A 13 0.59 3.04 -21.73
C ALA A 13 1.15 2.82 -20.31
N PHE A 14 0.37 3.18 -19.29
CA PHE A 14 0.74 2.99 -17.89
C PHE A 14 0.87 1.50 -17.53
N ARG A 15 -0.12 0.68 -17.89
CA ARG A 15 -0.07 -0.78 -17.68
C ARG A 15 1.12 -1.43 -18.38
N ALA A 16 1.37 -1.07 -19.64
CA ALA A 16 2.49 -1.63 -20.39
C ALA A 16 3.85 -1.29 -19.75
N LYS A 17 3.97 -0.09 -19.19
CA LYS A 17 5.22 0.37 -18.55
C LYS A 17 5.45 -0.24 -17.16
N HIS A 18 4.39 -0.44 -16.38
CA HIS A 18 4.49 -0.77 -14.96
C HIS A 18 3.98 -2.18 -14.59
N GLY A 19 3.42 -2.94 -15.54
CA GLY A 19 2.97 -4.31 -15.29
C GLY A 19 1.78 -4.42 -14.33
N ILE A 20 0.95 -3.37 -14.23
CA ILE A 20 -0.15 -3.31 -13.26
C ILE A 20 -1.38 -4.07 -13.76
N ASP A 21 -1.83 -5.05 -12.97
CA ASP A 21 -3.10 -5.76 -13.13
C ASP A 21 -4.14 -5.19 -12.16
N ALA A 22 -4.93 -4.22 -12.65
CA ALA A 22 -6.02 -3.54 -11.93
C ALA A 22 -7.05 -3.03 -12.95
N THR A 23 -8.26 -2.65 -12.51
CA THR A 23 -9.31 -2.14 -13.41
C THR A 23 -8.91 -0.81 -14.08
N ASP A 24 -9.58 -0.45 -15.18
CA ASP A 24 -9.32 0.83 -15.86
C ASP A 24 -9.58 2.03 -14.92
N GLU A 25 -10.63 1.94 -14.09
CA GLU A 25 -11.02 2.96 -13.10
C GLU A 25 -9.95 3.16 -12.02
N ASN A 26 -9.35 2.07 -11.54
CA ASN A 26 -8.28 2.14 -10.56
C ASN A 26 -6.99 2.71 -11.17
N VAL A 27 -6.60 2.25 -12.37
CA VAL A 27 -5.38 2.74 -13.03
C VAL A 27 -5.46 4.23 -13.32
N ILE A 28 -6.61 4.73 -13.79
CA ILE A 28 -6.75 6.16 -14.07
C ILE A 28 -6.75 7.01 -12.80
N ALA A 29 -7.25 6.49 -11.68
CA ALA A 29 -7.17 7.15 -10.38
C ALA A 29 -5.70 7.27 -9.91
N THR A 30 -4.89 6.22 -10.07
CA THR A 30 -3.45 6.26 -9.80
C THR A 30 -2.75 7.32 -10.66
N VAL A 31 -3.05 7.38 -11.96
CA VAL A 31 -2.48 8.38 -12.87
C VAL A 31 -2.89 9.80 -12.45
N HIS A 32 -4.17 10.00 -12.10
CA HIS A 32 -4.65 11.27 -11.58
C HIS A 32 -3.85 11.69 -10.35
N LEU A 33 -3.64 10.80 -9.37
CA LEU A 33 -2.86 11.11 -8.17
C LEU A 33 -1.44 11.56 -8.49
N MET A 34 -0.74 10.85 -9.39
CA MET A 34 0.61 11.22 -9.83
C MET A 34 0.63 12.63 -10.41
N ASN A 35 -0.33 12.95 -11.27
CA ASN A 35 -0.37 14.20 -12.00
C ASN A 35 -0.85 15.37 -11.14
N ALA A 36 -1.90 15.17 -10.33
CA ALA A 36 -2.49 16.22 -9.50
C ALA A 36 -1.60 16.59 -8.31
N HIS A 37 -0.86 15.61 -7.75
CA HIS A 37 -0.09 15.80 -6.51
C HIS A 37 1.41 15.64 -6.67
N GLY A 38 1.92 15.41 -7.89
CA GLY A 38 3.35 15.23 -8.13
C GLY A 38 3.94 14.01 -7.42
N LEU A 39 3.15 12.92 -7.31
CA LEU A 39 3.59 11.69 -6.67
C LEU A 39 4.40 10.82 -7.64
N ASP A 40 5.42 10.15 -7.10
CA ASP A 40 6.05 9.05 -7.82
C ASP A 40 5.10 7.85 -7.94
N VAL A 41 5.41 6.93 -8.86
CA VAL A 41 4.53 5.79 -9.16
C VAL A 41 4.29 4.89 -7.95
N HIS A 42 5.26 4.71 -7.06
CA HIS A 42 5.10 3.86 -5.88
C HIS A 42 4.26 4.56 -4.82
N ALA A 43 4.49 5.85 -4.57
CA ALA A 43 3.63 6.62 -3.68
C ALA A 43 2.18 6.63 -4.15
N ALA A 44 1.94 6.80 -5.46
CA ALA A 44 0.59 6.78 -6.03
C ALA A 44 -0.06 5.39 -5.94
N LEU A 45 0.69 4.32 -6.24
CA LEU A 45 0.18 2.94 -6.14
C LEU A 45 -0.17 2.56 -4.69
N ASP A 46 0.58 3.03 -3.70
CA ASP A 46 0.27 2.83 -2.29
C ASP A 46 -1.00 3.59 -1.85
N GLN A 47 -1.37 4.65 -2.58
CA GLN A 47 -2.49 5.54 -2.29
C GLN A 47 -3.71 5.33 -3.19
N SER A 48 -3.69 4.30 -4.04
CA SER A 48 -4.79 3.98 -4.96
C SER A 48 -5.24 2.53 -4.80
N SER A 49 -6.54 2.30 -4.85
CA SER A 49 -7.12 0.96 -4.86
C SER A 49 -6.68 0.19 -6.11
N ARG A 50 -6.58 -1.14 -5.99
CA ARG A 50 -6.31 -2.06 -7.11
C ARG A 50 -7.22 -3.29 -7.10
N SER A 51 -8.13 -3.34 -6.14
CA SER A 51 -9.01 -4.49 -5.87
C SER A 51 -10.35 -3.98 -5.38
N GLY A 52 -11.37 -4.83 -5.40
CA GLY A 52 -12.66 -4.50 -4.78
C GLY A 52 -12.57 -4.35 -3.25
N ASN A 53 -13.73 -4.06 -2.64
CA ASN A 53 -13.88 -3.83 -1.19
C ASN A 53 -13.03 -2.66 -0.67
N ASP A 54 -13.02 -1.57 -1.43
CA ASP A 54 -12.33 -0.31 -1.14
C ASP A 54 -13.17 0.68 -0.34
N ARG A 55 -14.37 0.29 0.11
CA ARG A 55 -15.29 1.14 0.89
C ARG A 55 -15.59 2.48 0.18
N GLY A 56 -15.51 2.53 -1.16
CA GLY A 56 -15.70 3.76 -1.94
C GLY A 56 -14.50 4.71 -1.94
N VAL A 57 -13.30 4.21 -1.65
CA VAL A 57 -12.03 4.94 -1.75
C VAL A 57 -11.19 4.36 -2.88
N ASP A 58 -11.34 4.91 -4.09
CA ASP A 58 -10.49 4.54 -5.22
C ASP A 58 -9.07 5.08 -5.09
N ALA A 59 -8.92 6.24 -4.44
CA ALA A 59 -7.62 6.87 -4.20
C ALA A 59 -7.70 7.88 -3.05
N TRP A 60 -6.57 8.23 -2.47
CA TRP A 60 -6.48 9.29 -1.48
C TRP A 60 -5.14 10.03 -1.56
N TYR A 61 -5.08 11.21 -0.95
CA TYR A 61 -3.85 11.96 -0.78
C TYR A 61 -3.91 12.78 0.51
N TYR A 62 -2.80 12.84 1.24
CA TYR A 62 -2.69 13.70 2.42
C TYR A 62 -1.60 14.74 2.22
N HIS A 63 -2.00 16.02 2.16
CA HIS A 63 -1.09 17.14 2.07
C HIS A 63 -0.64 17.55 3.48
N GLU A 64 0.53 17.07 3.89
CA GLU A 64 1.11 17.32 5.21
C GLU A 64 1.18 18.81 5.59
N PRO A 65 1.66 19.74 4.73
CA PRO A 65 1.78 21.15 5.10
C PRO A 65 0.45 21.80 5.49
N ASP A 66 -0.64 21.44 4.80
CA ASP A 66 -1.97 22.02 5.03
C ASP A 66 -2.86 21.15 5.94
N ASN A 67 -2.39 19.97 6.34
CA ASN A 67 -3.18 18.94 7.00
C ASN A 67 -4.51 18.64 6.25
N GLU A 68 -4.44 18.56 4.92
CA GLU A 68 -5.60 18.31 4.04
C GLU A 68 -5.60 16.87 3.55
N LEU A 69 -6.67 16.14 3.86
CA LEU A 69 -6.97 14.83 3.30
C LEU A 69 -7.89 14.99 2.09
N THR A 70 -7.52 14.41 0.96
CA THR A 70 -8.39 14.27 -0.20
C THR A 70 -8.70 12.80 -0.44
N ILE A 71 -9.99 12.50 -0.61
CA ILE A 71 -10.54 11.18 -0.90
C ILE A 71 -11.14 11.23 -2.29
N TYR A 72 -10.74 10.30 -3.15
CA TYR A 72 -11.17 10.22 -4.53
C TYR A 72 -12.04 8.99 -4.76
N GLN A 73 -13.17 9.20 -5.42
CA GLN A 73 -13.97 8.13 -6.03
C GLN A 73 -13.99 8.32 -7.54
N SER A 74 -13.52 7.32 -8.26
CA SER A 74 -13.32 7.34 -9.71
C SER A 74 -14.49 6.68 -10.42
N LYS A 75 -15.04 7.35 -11.44
CA LYS A 75 -16.08 6.80 -12.31
C LYS A 75 -15.73 7.03 -13.77
N LEU A 76 -15.10 6.04 -14.39
CA LEU A 76 -14.67 6.10 -15.79
C LEU A 76 -15.81 5.66 -16.72
N THR A 77 -16.86 6.47 -16.76
CA THR A 77 -18.09 6.17 -17.49
C THR A 77 -18.61 7.40 -18.23
N GLU A 78 -19.19 7.18 -19.40
CA GLU A 78 -19.90 8.21 -20.19
C GLU A 78 -21.37 8.33 -19.76
N SER A 79 -21.83 7.47 -18.85
CA SER A 79 -23.17 7.57 -18.28
C SER A 79 -23.15 8.45 -17.04
N LYS A 80 -23.79 9.62 -17.13
CA LYS A 80 -23.93 10.57 -16.02
C LYS A 80 -24.62 9.93 -14.80
N ALA A 81 -25.66 9.12 -15.03
CA ALA A 81 -26.34 8.39 -13.96
C ALA A 81 -25.42 7.40 -13.22
N LEU A 82 -24.54 6.68 -13.94
CA LEU A 82 -23.56 5.80 -13.30
C LEU A 82 -22.45 6.58 -12.60
N CYS A 83 -22.07 7.75 -13.13
CA CYS A 83 -21.14 8.66 -12.46
C CYS A 83 -21.72 9.10 -11.10
N LEU A 84 -22.95 9.62 -11.08
CA LEU A 84 -23.59 10.13 -9.85
C LEU A 84 -23.76 9.05 -8.77
N ARG A 85 -23.84 7.76 -9.13
CA ARG A 85 -23.79 6.66 -8.14
C ARG A 85 -22.50 6.66 -7.31
N GLY A 86 -21.40 7.22 -7.84
CA GLY A 86 -20.16 7.40 -7.10
C GLY A 86 -20.30 8.29 -5.85
N LEU A 87 -21.33 9.14 -5.76
CA LEU A 87 -21.62 9.91 -4.55
C LEU A 87 -22.06 9.01 -3.38
N ASN A 88 -22.78 7.92 -3.67
CA ASN A 88 -23.13 6.91 -2.65
C ASN A 88 -21.89 6.15 -2.16
N ASP A 89 -20.94 5.90 -3.06
CA ASP A 89 -19.67 5.29 -2.69
C ASP A 89 -18.84 6.26 -1.84
N LEU A 90 -18.84 7.57 -2.15
CA LEU A 90 -18.22 8.59 -1.30
C LEU A 90 -18.88 8.69 0.08
N ASP A 91 -20.19 8.49 0.20
CA ASP A 91 -20.82 8.39 1.52
C ASP A 91 -20.34 7.14 2.28
N THR A 92 -20.15 6.02 1.58
CA THR A 92 -19.55 4.82 2.19
C THR A 92 -18.13 5.11 2.68
N ALA A 93 -17.33 5.83 1.91
CA ALA A 93 -16.00 6.25 2.31
C ALA A 93 -16.04 7.19 3.52
N ARG A 94 -16.97 8.16 3.52
CA ARG A 94 -17.19 9.08 4.64
C ARG A 94 -17.52 8.32 5.92
N GLN A 95 -18.44 7.36 5.87
CA GLN A 95 -18.80 6.53 7.03
C GLN A 95 -17.61 5.76 7.59
N TRP A 96 -16.76 5.21 6.70
CA TRP A 96 -15.57 4.48 7.12
C TRP A 96 -14.50 5.40 7.74
N ILE A 97 -14.27 6.59 7.15
CA ILE A 97 -13.36 7.60 7.70
C ILE A 97 -13.87 8.15 9.03
N GLU A 98 -15.19 8.33 9.16
CA GLU A 98 -15.84 8.78 10.40
C GLU A 98 -15.47 7.89 11.59
N GLN A 99 -15.53 6.56 11.42
CA GLN A 99 -15.11 5.62 12.47
C GLN A 99 -13.65 5.84 12.89
N ILE A 100 -12.74 5.99 11.92
CA ILE A 100 -11.31 6.13 12.21
C ILE A 100 -11.01 7.46 12.89
N VAL A 101 -11.57 8.56 12.39
CA VAL A 101 -11.29 9.90 12.90
C VAL A 101 -11.84 10.04 14.33
N LEU A 102 -13.08 9.60 14.57
CA LEU A 102 -13.75 9.76 15.86
C LEU A 102 -13.28 8.73 16.89
N GLU A 103 -13.23 7.46 16.53
CA GLU A 103 -13.01 6.36 17.48
C GLU A 103 -11.52 5.96 17.54
N GLY A 104 -10.77 6.20 16.45
CA GLY A 104 -9.38 5.75 16.33
C GLY A 104 -9.21 4.28 16.03
N THR A 105 -10.32 3.58 15.84
CA THR A 105 -10.36 2.14 15.63
C THR A 105 -11.32 1.81 14.50
N VAL A 106 -11.11 0.64 13.91
CA VAL A 106 -12.05 0.00 12.98
C VAL A 106 -12.29 -1.42 13.47
N ASP A 107 -13.45 -1.99 13.14
CA ASP A 107 -13.79 -3.37 13.50
C ASP A 107 -12.74 -4.39 13.05
N SER A 108 -12.12 -4.13 11.91
CA SER A 108 -11.01 -4.91 11.38
C SER A 108 -10.06 -4.02 10.60
N ILE A 109 -8.75 -4.20 10.84
CA ILE A 109 -7.71 -3.55 10.05
C ILE A 109 -7.82 -4.06 8.61
N PRO A 110 -7.84 -3.18 7.59
CA PRO A 110 -8.06 -3.55 6.19
C PRO A 110 -6.82 -4.19 5.55
N ASN A 111 -6.33 -5.28 6.13
CA ASN A 111 -5.07 -5.94 5.77
C ASN A 111 -5.07 -6.58 4.37
N ASP A 112 -6.24 -6.72 3.73
CA ASP A 112 -6.40 -7.23 2.37
C ASP A 112 -6.54 -6.13 1.31
N ASN A 113 -6.63 -4.86 1.74
CA ASN A 113 -6.70 -3.71 0.84
C ASN A 113 -5.63 -2.70 1.25
N HIS A 114 -4.49 -2.74 0.55
CA HIS A 114 -3.35 -1.87 0.81
C HIS A 114 -3.69 -0.36 0.77
N CYS A 115 -4.58 0.07 -0.12
CA CYS A 115 -5.00 1.47 -0.21
C CYS A 115 -5.66 1.92 1.10
N LEU A 116 -6.63 1.14 1.59
CA LEU A 116 -7.29 1.39 2.86
C LEU A 116 -6.37 1.18 4.05
N PHE A 117 -5.46 0.21 4.00
CA PHE A 117 -4.46 0.02 5.05
C PHE A 117 -3.58 1.25 5.20
N ASN A 118 -3.06 1.78 4.09
CA ASN A 118 -2.22 2.97 4.11
C ASN A 118 -3.01 4.21 4.56
N LEU A 119 -4.27 4.36 4.12
CA LEU A 119 -5.15 5.43 4.58
C LEU A 119 -5.40 5.33 6.09
N TYR A 120 -5.70 4.14 6.59
CA TYR A 120 -5.88 3.88 8.02
C TYR A 120 -4.62 4.24 8.80
N THR A 121 -3.44 3.74 8.41
CA THR A 121 -2.17 4.06 9.06
C THR A 121 -1.90 5.57 9.07
N LYS A 122 -2.12 6.25 7.94
CA LYS A 122 -1.97 7.71 7.86
C LYS A 122 -2.93 8.40 8.82
N LEU A 123 -4.22 8.11 8.75
CA LEU A 123 -5.25 8.68 9.61
C LEU A 123 -4.97 8.43 11.10
N SER A 124 -4.51 7.24 11.49
CA SER A 124 -4.14 6.95 12.88
C SER A 124 -3.06 7.91 13.41
N SER A 125 -2.14 8.35 12.55
CA SER A 125 -1.07 9.29 12.91
C SER A 125 -1.48 10.77 12.87
N VAL A 126 -2.45 11.14 12.03
CA VAL A 126 -2.79 12.57 11.79
C VAL A 126 -4.21 12.98 12.21
N ARG A 127 -5.07 12.06 12.67
CA ARG A 127 -6.49 12.34 12.95
C ARG A 127 -6.74 13.54 13.88
N GLY A 128 -5.81 13.87 14.77
CA GLY A 128 -5.90 15.02 15.68
C GLY A 128 -5.50 16.37 15.07
N SER A 129 -4.89 16.39 13.88
CA SER A 129 -4.40 17.62 13.22
C SER A 129 -5.11 17.96 11.92
N ILE A 130 -5.99 17.08 11.41
CA ILE A 130 -6.69 17.29 10.13
C ILE A 130 -7.44 18.64 10.14
N LYS A 131 -7.15 19.48 9.14
CA LYS A 131 -7.81 20.77 8.94
C LYS A 131 -8.83 20.75 7.82
N LYS A 132 -8.71 19.81 6.89
CA LYS A 132 -9.66 19.70 5.79
C LYS A 132 -9.77 18.27 5.31
N ILE A 133 -11.01 17.83 5.06
CA ILE A 133 -11.28 16.58 4.38
C ILE A 133 -12.09 16.91 3.13
N ARG A 134 -11.56 16.54 1.97
CA ARG A 134 -12.18 16.74 0.67
C ARG A 134 -12.63 15.41 0.10
N PHE A 135 -13.90 15.29 -0.24
CA PHE A 135 -14.45 14.18 -1.00
C PHE A 135 -14.59 14.62 -2.45
N VAL A 136 -13.93 13.92 -3.37
CA VAL A 136 -13.85 14.29 -4.78
C VAL A 136 -14.38 13.15 -5.62
N ILE A 137 -15.37 13.43 -6.45
CA ILE A 137 -15.74 12.53 -7.53
C ILE A 137 -14.90 12.86 -8.78
N LEU A 138 -14.17 11.88 -9.28
CA LEU A 138 -13.42 11.95 -10.53
C LEU A 138 -14.24 11.36 -11.67
N SER A 139 -14.43 12.11 -12.75
CA SER A 139 -15.23 11.64 -13.88
C SER A 139 -14.80 12.25 -15.22
N LEU A 140 -15.55 11.93 -16.28
CA LEU A 140 -15.39 12.53 -17.61
C LEU A 140 -16.15 13.86 -17.76
N PHE A 141 -17.05 14.18 -16.82
CA PHE A 141 -17.93 15.35 -16.88
C PHE A 141 -17.26 16.56 -16.26
N ASP A 142 -17.60 17.74 -16.80
CA ASP A 142 -17.13 18.99 -16.23
C ASP A 142 -17.73 19.21 -14.82
N ARG A 143 -16.98 19.88 -13.93
CA ARG A 143 -17.40 20.12 -12.53
C ARG A 143 -18.84 20.60 -12.41
N ASN A 144 -19.20 21.65 -13.15
CA ASN A 144 -20.52 22.26 -13.09
C ASN A 144 -21.63 21.27 -13.45
N GLU A 145 -21.39 20.35 -14.40
CA GLU A 145 -22.39 19.36 -14.78
C GLU A 145 -22.74 18.42 -13.63
N ILE A 146 -21.78 18.14 -12.75
CA ILE A 146 -21.99 17.28 -11.58
C ILE A 146 -22.58 18.09 -10.42
N GLU A 147 -22.07 19.29 -10.16
CA GLU A 147 -22.53 20.15 -9.06
C GLU A 147 -23.99 20.60 -9.21
N ASP A 148 -24.47 20.76 -10.45
CA ASP A 148 -25.86 21.14 -10.74
C ASP A 148 -26.88 20.00 -10.52
N CYS A 149 -26.43 18.78 -10.20
CA CYS A 149 -27.32 17.63 -10.00
C CYS A 149 -27.89 17.57 -8.58
N SER A 150 -29.14 17.10 -8.46
CA SER A 150 -29.81 16.87 -7.18
C SER A 150 -29.01 15.94 -6.26
N GLU A 151 -28.42 14.88 -6.81
CA GLU A 151 -27.65 13.89 -6.07
C GLU A 151 -26.42 14.51 -5.40
N TYR A 152 -25.81 15.53 -6.03
CA TYR A 152 -24.69 16.27 -5.45
C TYR A 152 -25.14 17.08 -4.23
N GLN A 153 -26.27 17.80 -4.34
CA GLN A 153 -26.86 18.57 -3.25
C GLN A 153 -27.33 17.68 -2.09
N GLU A 154 -27.87 16.51 -2.41
CA GLU A 154 -28.26 15.50 -1.44
C GLU A 154 -27.03 15.01 -0.65
N PHE A 155 -25.93 14.67 -1.33
CA PHE A 155 -24.72 14.23 -0.65
C PHE A 155 -24.04 15.36 0.15
N GLU A 156 -24.04 16.60 -0.36
CA GLU A 156 -23.58 17.76 0.40
C GLU A 156 -24.37 17.94 1.70
N THR A 157 -25.70 17.76 1.65
CA THR A 157 -26.56 17.80 2.83
C THR A 157 -26.23 16.68 3.83
N ILE A 158 -25.92 15.47 3.34
CA ILE A 158 -25.47 14.34 4.17
C ILE A 158 -24.12 14.68 4.84
N LEU A 159 -23.16 15.21 4.08
CA LEU A 159 -21.85 15.61 4.59
C LEU A 159 -22.00 16.64 5.72
N VAL A 160 -22.79 17.70 5.51
CA VAL A 160 -23.03 18.74 6.53
C VAL A 160 -23.59 18.16 7.83
N LYS A 161 -24.51 17.18 7.74
CA LYS A 161 -25.18 16.55 8.89
C LYS A 161 -24.36 15.45 9.56
N SER A 162 -23.28 14.98 8.93
CA SER A 162 -22.47 13.86 9.44
C SER A 162 -21.79 14.15 10.77
N GLN A 163 -21.51 13.11 11.56
CA GLN A 163 -20.76 13.25 12.81
C GLN A 163 -19.31 13.65 12.54
N LEU A 164 -18.75 13.19 11.41
CA LEU A 164 -17.45 13.59 10.92
C LEU A 164 -17.37 15.11 10.73
N ASN A 165 -18.40 15.73 10.13
CA ASN A 165 -18.40 17.18 9.97
C ASN A 165 -18.47 17.93 11.31
N HIS A 166 -19.33 17.48 12.22
CA HIS A 166 -19.39 18.04 13.57
C HIS A 166 -18.04 17.96 14.27
N HIS A 167 -17.38 16.79 14.24
CA HIS A 167 -16.07 16.60 14.84
C HIS A 167 -14.99 17.48 14.19
N VAL A 168 -14.86 17.44 12.86
CA VAL A 168 -13.82 18.19 12.15
C VAL A 168 -14.03 19.70 12.32
N ARG A 169 -15.27 20.19 12.24
CA ARG A 169 -15.58 21.62 12.41
C ARG A 169 -15.43 22.08 13.85
N ASP A 170 -16.07 21.40 14.79
CA ASP A 170 -16.25 21.90 16.16
C ASP A 170 -15.09 21.50 17.09
N VAL A 171 -14.41 20.39 16.81
CA VAL A 171 -13.27 19.90 17.61
C VAL A 171 -11.93 20.24 16.95
N LEU A 172 -11.79 20.00 15.65
CA LEU A 172 -10.50 20.20 14.95
C LEU A 172 -10.34 21.60 14.34
N ASN A 173 -11.42 22.41 14.35
CA ASN A 173 -11.50 23.73 13.71
C ASN A 173 -11.11 23.66 12.22
N GLY A 174 -11.63 22.65 11.53
CA GLY A 174 -11.44 22.36 10.12
C GLY A 174 -12.74 22.39 9.32
N LYS A 175 -12.74 21.82 8.12
CA LYS A 175 -13.94 21.72 7.28
C LYS A 175 -13.99 20.47 6.39
N LEU A 176 -15.20 20.02 6.08
CA LEU A 176 -15.46 19.05 5.02
C LEU A 176 -15.85 19.77 3.74
N VAL A 177 -15.41 19.24 2.60
CA VAL A 177 -15.70 19.81 1.28
C VAL A 177 -16.05 18.68 0.32
N LEU A 178 -17.15 18.82 -0.41
CA LEU A 178 -17.45 18.03 -1.60
C LEU A 178 -16.90 18.77 -2.83
N ASP A 179 -16.34 18.03 -3.78
CA ASP A 179 -15.85 18.58 -5.04
C ASP A 179 -16.10 17.57 -6.19
N ALA A 180 -16.10 18.08 -7.42
CA ALA A 180 -16.13 17.28 -8.64
C ALA A 180 -14.98 17.72 -9.55
N SER A 181 -14.28 16.77 -10.16
CA SER A 181 -13.14 17.06 -11.01
C SER A 181 -13.03 16.09 -12.19
N GLU A 182 -12.47 16.58 -13.28
CA GLU A 182 -12.03 15.74 -14.39
C GLU A 182 -10.71 15.03 -14.03
N TYR A 183 -10.38 13.98 -14.78
CA TYR A 183 -9.08 13.32 -14.64
C TYR A 183 -7.94 14.24 -15.10
N ASN A 184 -6.90 14.39 -14.29
CA ASN A 184 -5.69 15.08 -14.70
C ASN A 184 -4.78 14.11 -15.47
N LEU A 185 -4.67 14.31 -16.78
CA LEU A 185 -3.78 13.52 -17.66
C LEU A 185 -2.44 14.21 -17.94
N GLU A 186 -2.28 15.47 -17.52
CA GLU A 186 -1.07 16.23 -17.75
C GLU A 186 0.03 15.76 -16.82
N ARG A 187 1.14 15.29 -17.39
CA ARG A 187 2.23 14.72 -16.59
C ARG A 187 2.86 15.78 -15.71
N SER A 188 2.78 15.55 -14.40
CA SER A 188 3.58 16.28 -13.42
C SER A 188 4.94 15.60 -13.21
N VAL A 189 5.92 16.37 -12.76
CA VAL A 189 7.23 15.84 -12.34
C VAL A 189 7.10 15.42 -10.88
N ALA A 190 7.45 14.17 -10.58
CA ALA A 190 7.45 13.69 -9.21
C ALA A 190 8.45 14.50 -8.36
N VAL A 191 8.02 14.97 -7.20
CA VAL A 191 8.85 15.86 -6.35
C VAL A 191 10.00 15.06 -5.73
N GLU A 192 9.71 13.90 -5.14
CA GLU A 192 10.72 12.99 -4.56
C GLU A 192 10.25 11.52 -4.64
N PRO A 193 11.17 10.55 -4.84
CA PRO A 193 10.83 9.14 -4.82
C PRO A 193 10.55 8.64 -3.39
N LYS A 194 9.51 7.84 -3.20
CA LYS A 194 9.24 7.18 -1.93
C LYS A 194 10.33 6.17 -1.55
N VAL A 195 10.86 6.33 -0.34
CA VAL A 195 11.88 5.45 0.26
C VAL A 195 11.33 4.61 1.41
N TYR A 196 11.94 3.44 1.63
CA TYR A 196 11.59 2.50 2.70
C TYR A 196 12.85 2.19 3.52
N PRO A 197 12.92 2.65 4.79
CA PRO A 197 14.11 2.49 5.62
C PRO A 197 14.26 1.04 6.12
N ILE A 198 15.47 0.50 6.06
CA ILE A 198 15.83 -0.79 6.67
C ILE A 198 17.18 -0.70 7.39
N ASN A 199 17.32 -1.44 8.49
CA ASN A 199 18.58 -1.53 9.22
C ASN A 199 19.51 -2.55 8.54
N LYS A 200 20.72 -2.14 8.19
CA LYS A 200 21.76 -3.03 7.66
C LYS A 200 22.73 -3.51 8.74
N ILE A 201 23.40 -4.62 8.48
CA ILE A 201 24.50 -5.10 9.31
C ILE A 201 25.76 -4.29 8.92
N PRO A 202 26.43 -3.64 9.88
CA PRO A 202 27.65 -2.88 9.60
C PRO A 202 28.72 -3.78 8.95
N ASN A 203 29.44 -3.25 7.97
CA ASN A 203 30.52 -3.94 7.26
C ASN A 203 30.11 -5.27 6.59
N ALA A 204 28.84 -5.45 6.26
CA ALA A 204 28.31 -6.64 5.60
C ALA A 204 27.84 -6.35 4.16
N GLN A 205 28.57 -5.47 3.47
CA GLN A 205 28.34 -5.12 2.07
C GLN A 205 29.32 -5.87 1.16
N VAL A 206 28.84 -6.34 0.01
CA VAL A 206 29.65 -6.92 -1.06
C VAL A 206 29.34 -6.20 -2.37
N ASP A 207 30.37 -5.64 -3.00
CA ASP A 207 30.21 -4.94 -4.27
C ASP A 207 30.15 -5.94 -5.44
N LEU A 208 29.15 -5.76 -6.31
CA LEU A 208 29.06 -6.48 -7.58
C LEU A 208 29.78 -5.70 -8.69
N ARG A 209 29.52 -4.38 -8.75
CA ARG A 209 30.15 -3.42 -9.66
C ARG A 209 29.89 -1.99 -9.18
N ARG A 210 30.38 -0.99 -9.91
CA ARG A 210 30.06 0.42 -9.63
C ARG A 210 28.54 0.62 -9.55
N ASN A 211 28.09 1.16 -8.43
CA ASN A 211 26.68 1.42 -8.08
C ASN A 211 25.78 0.16 -7.98
N ALA A 212 26.35 -1.04 -7.87
CA ALA A 212 25.58 -2.26 -7.59
C ALA A 212 26.27 -3.10 -6.51
N HIS A 213 25.52 -3.44 -5.47
CA HIS A 213 26.05 -4.11 -4.30
C HIS A 213 24.97 -4.97 -3.62
N LEU A 214 25.42 -5.80 -2.70
CA LEU A 214 24.61 -6.63 -1.82
C LEU A 214 24.90 -6.24 -0.37
N ASP A 215 23.88 -5.85 0.39
CA ASP A 215 23.96 -5.73 1.84
C ASP A 215 23.30 -6.93 2.53
N LEU A 216 23.82 -7.31 3.70
CA LEU A 216 23.13 -8.17 4.63
C LEU A 216 22.45 -7.34 5.72
N ALA A 217 21.21 -7.71 6.06
CA ALA A 217 20.39 -7.01 7.02
C ALA A 217 19.67 -7.99 7.95
N TYR A 218 19.40 -7.56 9.19
CA TYR A 218 18.42 -8.20 10.07
C TYR A 218 17.18 -7.34 10.10
N ILE A 219 16.11 -7.82 9.47
CA ILE A 219 14.86 -7.07 9.33
C ILE A 219 13.82 -7.71 10.26
N PRO A 220 13.10 -6.93 11.09
CA PRO A 220 11.97 -7.45 11.84
C PRO A 220 10.94 -8.05 10.89
N LEU A 221 10.42 -9.24 11.21
CA LEU A 221 9.41 -9.91 10.40
C LEU A 221 8.15 -9.05 10.29
N ASP A 222 7.78 -8.36 11.38
CA ASP A 222 6.70 -7.38 11.38
C ASP A 222 6.92 -6.28 10.34
N SER A 223 8.12 -5.70 10.23
CA SER A 223 8.41 -4.66 9.22
C SER A 223 8.19 -5.15 7.78
N LEU A 224 8.48 -6.42 7.50
CA LEU A 224 8.22 -7.03 6.19
C LEU A 224 6.72 -7.25 5.95
N VAL A 225 5.98 -7.66 6.99
CA VAL A 225 4.52 -7.76 6.93
C VAL A 225 3.89 -6.38 6.71
N GLN A 226 4.36 -5.34 7.42
CA GLN A 226 3.90 -3.97 7.21
C GLN A 226 4.21 -3.51 5.78
N LEU A 227 5.44 -3.73 5.28
CA LEU A 227 5.78 -3.41 3.89
C LEU A 227 4.86 -4.12 2.89
N TYR A 228 4.52 -5.38 3.13
CA TYR A 228 3.55 -6.11 2.31
C TYR A 228 2.14 -5.55 2.42
N ARG A 229 1.64 -5.20 3.62
CA ARG A 229 0.33 -4.57 3.79
C ARG A 229 0.27 -3.21 3.09
N GLN A 230 1.36 -2.44 3.09
CA GLN A 230 1.46 -1.16 2.42
C GLN A 230 1.50 -1.28 0.90
N ARG A 231 2.27 -2.24 0.37
CA ARG A 231 2.53 -2.41 -1.06
C ARG A 231 1.58 -3.38 -1.74
N GLY A 232 0.91 -4.25 -1.00
CA GLY A 232 0.20 -5.41 -1.54
C GLY A 232 1.07 -6.28 -2.45
N ASN A 233 0.43 -6.90 -3.45
CA ASN A 233 1.09 -7.88 -4.34
C ASN A 233 2.20 -7.30 -5.23
N VAL A 234 2.26 -5.98 -5.47
CA VAL A 234 3.35 -5.39 -6.29
C VAL A 234 4.70 -5.52 -5.61
N LEU A 235 4.73 -5.76 -4.30
CA LEU A 235 5.95 -6.14 -3.61
C LEU A 235 6.58 -7.41 -4.20
N PHE A 236 5.77 -8.29 -4.80
CA PHE A 236 6.16 -9.61 -5.29
C PHE A 236 6.23 -9.72 -6.82
N ASP A 237 6.12 -8.63 -7.58
CA ASP A 237 6.07 -8.70 -9.06
C ASP A 237 7.33 -9.32 -9.69
N LYS A 238 8.48 -9.16 -9.04
CA LYS A 238 9.75 -9.77 -9.47
C LYS A 238 9.97 -11.17 -8.89
N ASN A 239 9.00 -11.71 -8.15
CA ASN A 239 9.06 -13.02 -7.53
C ASN A 239 8.50 -14.11 -8.46
N VAL A 240 9.34 -15.08 -8.82
CA VAL A 240 8.93 -16.19 -9.70
C VAL A 240 8.07 -17.25 -9.03
N ARG A 241 7.91 -17.25 -7.70
CA ARG A 241 7.15 -18.25 -6.93
C ARG A 241 5.76 -17.78 -6.49
N LEU A 242 5.38 -16.53 -6.78
CA LEU A 242 4.05 -16.00 -6.41
C LEU A 242 2.92 -16.88 -6.98
N SER A 243 3.07 -17.38 -8.21
CA SER A 243 2.10 -18.28 -8.86
C SER A 243 1.93 -19.63 -8.17
N LEU A 244 2.92 -20.09 -7.38
CA LEU A 244 2.87 -21.35 -6.64
C LEU A 244 2.08 -21.25 -5.34
N LEU A 245 1.77 -20.04 -4.87
CA LEU A 245 0.92 -19.84 -3.68
C LEU A 245 -0.56 -20.18 -3.93
N GLY A 246 -0.97 -20.24 -5.20
CA GLY A 246 -2.34 -20.58 -5.59
C GLY A 246 -2.67 -22.08 -5.58
N THR A 247 -1.69 -22.97 -5.47
CA THR A 247 -1.93 -24.42 -5.48
C THR A 247 -2.01 -24.97 -4.05
N LYS A 248 -3.10 -25.70 -3.75
CA LYS A 248 -3.44 -26.21 -2.41
C LYS A 248 -2.31 -27.05 -1.79
N GLU A 249 -1.64 -27.88 -2.60
CA GLU A 249 -0.57 -28.79 -2.19
C GLU A 249 0.75 -28.08 -1.82
N ALA A 250 1.09 -26.99 -2.51
CA ALA A 250 2.29 -26.19 -2.19
C ALA A 250 2.06 -25.34 -0.94
N ARG A 251 0.81 -24.90 -0.74
CA ARG A 251 0.38 -24.17 0.46
C ARG A 251 0.53 -25.07 1.70
N GLU A 252 -0.02 -26.27 1.68
CA GLU A 252 -0.05 -27.20 2.83
C GLU A 252 1.35 -27.66 3.28
N ARG A 253 2.29 -27.97 2.37
CA ARG A 253 3.63 -28.48 2.74
C ARG A 253 4.55 -27.45 3.39
N LEU A 254 4.39 -26.17 3.09
CA LEU A 254 5.26 -25.09 3.59
C LEU A 254 4.66 -24.29 4.75
N LEU A 255 3.32 -24.30 4.87
CA LEU A 255 2.61 -23.67 6.00
C LEU A 255 3.00 -24.27 7.35
N HIS A 256 3.10 -25.60 7.43
CA HIS A 256 3.24 -26.30 8.72
C HIS A 256 4.50 -25.92 9.53
N PRO A 257 5.73 -25.93 8.99
CA PRO A 257 6.93 -25.70 9.81
C PRO A 257 7.09 -24.24 10.29
N MET A 258 6.66 -23.28 9.48
CA MET A 258 6.77 -21.86 9.83
C MET A 258 5.70 -21.46 10.85
N GLU A 259 4.44 -21.86 10.64
CA GLU A 259 3.37 -21.58 11.61
C GLU A 259 3.66 -22.22 12.97
N GLU A 260 4.20 -23.45 13.00
CA GLU A 260 4.63 -24.09 14.24
C GLU A 260 5.72 -23.29 14.97
N THR A 261 6.70 -22.75 14.22
CA THR A 261 7.73 -21.88 14.81
C THR A 261 7.11 -20.59 15.36
N LEU A 262 6.21 -19.96 14.61
CA LEU A 262 5.51 -18.75 15.04
C LEU A 262 4.68 -19.02 16.30
N ASP A 263 3.89 -20.10 16.34
CA ASP A 263 3.11 -20.52 17.51
C ASP A 263 4.00 -20.80 18.72
N ALA A 264 5.14 -21.47 18.54
CA ALA A 264 6.07 -21.73 19.62
C ALA A 264 6.71 -20.45 20.17
N VAL A 265 7.03 -19.47 19.30
CA VAL A 265 7.56 -18.17 19.73
C VAL A 265 6.47 -17.34 20.44
N THR A 266 5.30 -17.17 19.84
CA THR A 266 4.24 -16.30 20.40
C THR A 266 3.55 -16.88 21.63
N SER A 267 3.67 -18.19 21.87
CA SER A 267 3.30 -18.83 23.14
C SER A 267 4.42 -18.82 24.20
N GLY A 268 5.59 -18.24 23.89
CA GLY A 268 6.73 -18.15 24.80
C GLY A 268 7.53 -19.44 24.99
N LYS A 269 7.26 -20.49 24.22
CA LYS A 269 8.00 -21.77 24.26
C LYS A 269 9.39 -21.66 23.65
N LEU A 270 9.57 -20.78 22.66
CA LEU A 270 10.85 -20.51 22.01
C LEU A 270 11.18 -19.02 22.04
N SER A 271 12.47 -18.70 22.02
CA SER A 271 12.95 -17.33 21.85
C SER A 271 12.68 -16.85 20.40
N PRO A 272 12.25 -15.60 20.18
CA PRO A 272 12.15 -15.01 18.84
C PRO A 272 13.45 -15.10 18.03
N ASN A 273 14.60 -15.14 18.71
CA ASN A 273 15.92 -15.27 18.08
C ASN A 273 16.15 -16.63 17.40
N ILE A 274 15.28 -17.62 17.60
CA ILE A 274 15.41 -18.92 16.92
C ILE A 274 15.07 -18.83 15.43
N PHE A 275 14.27 -17.83 15.03
CA PHE A 275 13.71 -17.78 13.68
C PHE A 275 14.79 -17.71 12.57
N PRO A 276 15.84 -16.87 12.67
CA PRO A 276 16.96 -16.88 11.72
C PRO A 276 17.71 -18.22 11.60
N PHE A 277 17.60 -19.11 12.59
CA PHE A 277 18.25 -20.42 12.57
C PHE A 277 17.42 -21.47 11.83
N TYR A 278 16.09 -21.38 11.92
CA TYR A 278 15.17 -22.38 11.35
C TYR A 278 14.72 -22.06 9.94
N HIS A 279 14.65 -20.77 9.59
CA HIS A 279 14.05 -20.32 8.34
C HIS A 279 15.08 -19.69 7.42
N VAL A 280 14.93 -19.99 6.12
CA VAL A 280 15.72 -19.34 5.08
C VAL A 280 15.35 -17.86 5.04
N GLY A 281 16.38 -17.01 4.93
CA GLY A 281 16.22 -15.57 4.80
C GLY A 281 15.47 -15.14 3.54
N ILE A 282 15.28 -13.84 3.38
CA ILE A 282 14.63 -13.25 2.21
C ILE A 282 15.65 -12.57 1.29
N THR A 283 15.27 -12.31 0.05
CA THR A 283 16.04 -11.45 -0.84
C THR A 283 15.18 -10.30 -1.36
N ILE A 284 15.65 -9.08 -1.11
CA ILE A 284 15.05 -7.81 -1.52
C ILE A 284 15.89 -7.25 -2.66
N SER A 285 15.22 -6.74 -3.69
CA SER A 285 15.83 -5.91 -4.73
C SER A 285 15.34 -4.47 -4.58
N ALA A 286 16.22 -3.50 -4.75
CA ALA A 286 15.90 -2.07 -4.74
C ALA A 286 16.65 -1.37 -5.87
N THR A 287 16.03 -0.33 -6.44
CA THR A 287 16.62 0.42 -7.57
C THR A 287 17.83 1.23 -7.12
N SER A 288 17.72 1.86 -5.96
CA SER A 288 18.78 2.59 -5.28
C SER A 288 18.59 2.42 -3.78
N ALA A 289 19.67 2.71 -3.04
CA ALA A 289 19.63 2.88 -1.61
C ALA A 289 20.34 4.19 -1.28
N GLY A 290 19.60 5.13 -0.68
CA GLY A 290 20.21 6.24 0.04
C GLY A 290 20.80 5.72 1.35
N ALA A 291 21.98 6.17 1.73
CA ALA A 291 22.53 5.87 3.05
C ALA A 291 22.33 7.07 3.96
N ASP A 292 21.43 6.94 4.94
CA ASP A 292 21.27 7.90 6.03
C ASP A 292 22.06 7.39 7.24
N GLY A 293 23.37 7.66 7.23
CA GLY A 293 24.31 7.17 8.24
C GLY A 293 24.81 5.74 7.99
N GLU A 294 25.52 5.17 8.96
CA GLU A 294 26.24 3.89 8.78
C GLU A 294 25.33 2.65 8.76
N ASN A 295 24.14 2.73 9.35
CA ASN A 295 23.31 1.55 9.66
C ASN A 295 21.94 1.54 8.96
N LEU A 296 21.57 2.58 8.22
CA LEU A 296 20.26 2.71 7.59
C LEU A 296 20.40 2.72 6.07
N LEU A 297 19.59 1.89 5.39
CA LEU A 297 19.41 1.94 3.95
C LEU A 297 17.99 2.41 3.65
N ASN A 298 17.87 3.50 2.90
CA ASN A 298 16.61 4.01 2.38
C ASN A 298 16.39 3.42 0.99
N LEU A 299 15.61 2.35 0.91
CA LEU A 299 15.37 1.64 -0.35
C LEU A 299 14.33 2.36 -1.20
N GLU A 300 14.67 2.65 -2.45
CA GLU A 300 13.70 3.06 -3.45
C GLU A 300 13.15 1.82 -4.17
N ALA A 301 11.82 1.80 -4.34
CA ALA A 301 11.12 0.77 -5.12
C ALA A 301 11.44 -0.70 -4.71
N PRO A 302 11.34 -1.08 -3.41
CA PRO A 302 11.69 -2.43 -2.99
C PRO A 302 10.77 -3.49 -3.61
N SER A 303 11.36 -4.62 -3.99
CA SER A 303 10.64 -5.82 -4.46
C SER A 303 11.29 -7.08 -3.93
N ILE A 304 10.48 -8.05 -3.47
CA ILE A 304 10.93 -9.31 -2.89
C ILE A 304 11.08 -10.35 -4.00
N ILE A 305 12.31 -10.77 -4.27
CA ILE A 305 12.61 -11.76 -5.32
C ILE A 305 12.74 -13.20 -4.77
N ASN A 306 12.87 -13.35 -3.45
CA ASN A 306 12.81 -14.63 -2.73
C ASN A 306 12.23 -14.41 -1.32
N GLY A 307 11.41 -15.35 -0.84
CA GLY A 307 10.81 -15.28 0.50
C GLY A 307 9.39 -14.71 0.57
N CYS A 308 8.66 -14.64 -0.56
CA CYS A 308 7.26 -14.19 -0.56
C CYS A 308 6.36 -15.02 0.37
N GLN A 309 6.57 -16.34 0.42
CA GLN A 309 5.88 -17.27 1.31
C GLN A 309 6.03 -16.87 2.79
N THR A 310 7.25 -16.62 3.23
CA THR A 310 7.55 -16.18 4.61
C THR A 310 6.71 -14.97 5.00
N ILE A 311 6.65 -13.97 4.13
CA ILE A 311 5.90 -12.73 4.38
C ILE A 311 4.40 -12.97 4.37
N THR A 312 3.88 -13.76 3.41
CA THR A 312 2.44 -14.07 3.34
C THR A 312 1.95 -14.89 4.53
N ILE A 313 2.70 -15.90 4.97
CA ILE A 313 2.37 -16.74 6.13
C ILE A 313 2.40 -15.87 7.39
N ALA A 314 3.46 -15.07 7.55
CA ALA A 314 3.58 -14.14 8.67
C ALA A 314 2.42 -13.13 8.74
N ASN A 315 1.96 -12.62 7.59
CA ASN A 315 0.80 -11.73 7.53
C ASN A 315 -0.50 -12.40 7.99
N GLU A 316 -0.80 -13.60 7.48
CA GLU A 316 -2.00 -14.36 7.89
C GLU A 316 -1.94 -14.75 9.37
N TYR A 317 -0.75 -15.10 9.86
CA TYR A 317 -0.52 -15.40 11.26
C TYR A 317 -0.75 -14.16 12.15
N LEU A 318 -0.20 -13.01 11.76
CA LEU A 318 -0.39 -11.76 12.50
C LEU A 318 -1.87 -11.34 12.52
N LYS A 319 -2.60 -11.48 11.40
CA LYS A 319 -4.05 -11.25 11.35
C LYS A 319 -4.81 -12.09 12.37
N LYS A 320 -4.42 -13.37 12.55
CA LYS A 320 -5.03 -14.27 13.54
C LYS A 320 -4.80 -13.74 14.96
N LEU A 321 -3.60 -13.29 15.29
CA LEU A 321 -3.30 -12.70 16.60
C LEU A 321 -4.07 -11.40 16.84
N GLU A 322 -4.12 -10.51 15.84
CA GLU A 322 -4.87 -9.23 15.88
C GLU A 322 -6.36 -9.50 16.15
N LYS A 323 -6.96 -10.46 15.43
CA LYS A 323 -8.36 -10.87 15.62
C LYS A 323 -8.63 -11.44 17.01
N GLN A 324 -7.65 -12.15 17.58
CA GLN A 324 -7.73 -12.72 18.93
C GLN A 324 -7.43 -11.70 20.03
N LYS A 325 -6.99 -10.47 19.68
CA LYS A 325 -6.50 -9.46 20.62
C LYS A 325 -5.41 -10.00 21.54
N ASN A 326 -4.52 -10.83 21.00
CA ASN A 326 -3.42 -11.43 21.75
C ASN A 326 -2.21 -10.50 21.78
N ASP A 327 -2.29 -9.44 22.58
CA ASP A 327 -1.26 -8.39 22.64
C ASP A 327 0.12 -8.94 23.02
N ALA A 328 0.18 -9.89 23.95
CA ALA A 328 1.44 -10.53 24.35
C ALA A 328 2.08 -11.32 23.20
N GLY A 329 1.27 -12.08 22.44
CA GLY A 329 1.75 -12.81 21.26
C GLY A 329 2.20 -11.88 20.14
N ILE A 330 1.51 -10.76 19.93
CA ILE A 330 1.89 -9.73 18.96
C ILE A 330 3.24 -9.10 19.33
N GLU A 331 3.45 -8.81 20.60
CA GLU A 331 4.72 -8.22 21.06
C GLU A 331 5.90 -9.18 20.87
N LEU A 332 5.70 -10.47 21.14
CA LEU A 332 6.70 -11.51 20.84
C LEU A 332 6.94 -11.66 19.33
N PHE A 333 5.87 -11.59 18.52
CA PHE A 333 5.98 -11.65 17.06
C PHE A 333 6.84 -10.49 16.50
N ARG A 334 6.66 -9.27 17.02
CA ARG A 334 7.44 -8.07 16.60
C ARG A 334 8.94 -8.19 16.85
N GLN A 335 9.35 -9.04 17.79
CA GLN A 335 10.75 -9.28 18.10
C GLN A 335 11.43 -10.27 17.13
N ILE A 336 10.66 -11.00 16.33
CA ILE A 336 11.18 -11.95 15.34
C ILE A 336 11.94 -11.18 14.26
N LYS A 337 13.16 -11.63 13.96
CA LYS A 337 14.00 -11.08 12.88
C LYS A 337 14.25 -12.12 11.80
N VAL A 338 14.47 -11.64 10.58
CA VAL A 338 14.81 -12.44 9.41
C VAL A 338 16.10 -11.92 8.80
N ILE A 339 16.95 -12.83 8.30
CA ILE A 339 18.12 -12.47 7.50
C ILE A 339 17.64 -12.01 6.13
N ALA A 340 18.06 -10.83 5.70
CA ALA A 340 17.73 -10.29 4.39
C ALA A 340 19.00 -10.03 3.58
N LYS A 341 19.00 -10.50 2.33
CA LYS A 341 19.93 -10.11 1.28
C LYS A 341 19.32 -8.94 0.52
N VAL A 342 19.94 -7.77 0.54
CA VAL A 342 19.43 -6.56 -0.10
C VAL A 342 20.31 -6.24 -1.29
N VAL A 343 19.79 -6.48 -2.49
CA VAL A 343 20.47 -6.28 -3.76
C VAL A 343 20.09 -4.92 -4.32
N VAL A 344 21.05 -4.03 -4.47
CA VAL A 344 20.84 -2.63 -4.88
C VAL A 344 21.47 -2.38 -6.25
N GLY A 345 20.79 -1.61 -7.11
CA GLY A 345 21.37 -1.08 -8.36
C GLY A 345 21.66 -2.11 -9.45
N THR A 346 21.03 -3.28 -9.37
CA THR A 346 21.15 -4.33 -10.39
C THR A 346 20.35 -4.01 -11.64
N ARG A 347 20.85 -4.48 -12.78
CA ARG A 347 20.13 -4.47 -14.06
C ARG A 347 19.13 -5.63 -14.12
N ASP A 348 18.17 -5.56 -15.02
CA ASP A 348 17.12 -6.58 -15.14
C ASP A 348 17.68 -7.98 -15.48
N ASP A 349 18.75 -8.06 -16.27
CA ASP A 349 19.45 -9.32 -16.58
C ASP A 349 20.14 -9.92 -15.35
N GLU A 350 20.90 -9.11 -14.61
CA GLU A 350 21.54 -9.51 -13.35
C GLU A 350 20.48 -9.97 -12.32
N LEU A 351 19.40 -9.19 -12.19
CA LEU A 351 18.32 -9.47 -11.25
C LEU A 351 17.60 -10.77 -11.59
N LYS A 352 17.39 -11.06 -12.88
CA LYS A 352 16.80 -12.32 -13.35
C LYS A 352 17.70 -13.50 -13.01
N GLU A 353 19.00 -13.39 -13.18
CA GLU A 353 19.96 -14.44 -12.80
C GLU A 353 19.97 -14.67 -11.28
N ILE A 354 20.05 -13.60 -10.49
CA ILE A 354 20.00 -13.67 -9.02
C ILE A 354 18.69 -14.32 -8.56
N THR A 355 17.57 -13.97 -9.18
CA THR A 355 16.25 -14.53 -8.89
C THR A 355 16.21 -16.02 -9.22
N ASN A 356 16.78 -16.44 -10.36
CA ASN A 356 16.88 -17.85 -10.73
C ASN A 356 17.74 -18.64 -9.74
N CYS A 357 18.92 -18.12 -9.37
CA CYS A 357 19.85 -18.80 -8.46
C CYS A 357 19.27 -18.96 -7.05
N ASN A 358 18.59 -17.94 -6.51
CA ASN A 358 17.95 -18.03 -5.19
C ASN A 358 16.74 -18.98 -5.18
N ASN A 359 16.07 -19.19 -6.32
CA ASN A 359 14.82 -19.97 -6.39
C ASN A 359 14.98 -21.37 -7.00
N ARG A 360 16.10 -21.69 -7.65
CA ARG A 360 16.35 -23.00 -8.30
C ARG A 360 17.40 -23.85 -7.59
N GLN A 361 17.58 -23.69 -6.28
CA GLN A 361 18.33 -24.69 -5.50
C GLN A 361 17.56 -26.02 -5.56
N LYS A 362 17.94 -26.87 -6.53
CA LYS A 362 17.52 -28.26 -6.57
C LYS A 362 18.30 -28.97 -5.45
N PRO A 363 17.61 -29.66 -4.52
CA PRO A 363 18.29 -30.67 -3.73
C PRO A 363 18.89 -31.70 -4.70
N ASN A 364 20.14 -32.09 -4.45
CA ASN A 364 20.68 -33.32 -5.04
C ASN A 364 20.00 -34.54 -4.42
#